data_AF-A0A2E2STN3-F1
#
_entry.id   AF-A0A2E2STN3-F1
#
_cell.length_a   1.000
_cell.length_b   1.000
_cell.length_c   1.000
_cell.angle_alpha   90.00
_cell.angle_beta   90.00
_cell.angle_gamma   90.00
#
_symmetry.space_group_name_H-M   'P 1'
#
loop_
_entity.id
_entity.type
_entity.pdbx_description
1 polymer ?
#
loop_
_entity_poly.entity_id
_entity_poly.type
_entity_poly.pdbx_seq_one_letter_code
_entity_poly.pdbx_strand_id
1 'polypeptide(L)'
;MTTGIALSIAGFIILPFLPYIFSKFFPRANKKVRDFFEPKETLVGESSEFDTMVSNSSSTVYKVGCWITGVLVFLGSWIYAIATYGWFLGIAFGWFPAMIIAFISAFIWPILALGLIGLIALAV
;
A
#
# COMPACT_ATOMS: atom_id res chain seq x y z
N MET A 1 -17.48 -24.60 -7.65
CA MET A 1 -17.83 -24.39 -6.22
C MET A 1 -16.64 -24.55 -5.27
N THR A 2 -15.53 -25.20 -5.66
CA THR A 2 -14.36 -25.40 -4.77
C THR A 2 -13.47 -24.17 -4.60
N THR A 3 -13.44 -23.24 -5.57
CA THR A 3 -12.59 -22.03 -5.53
C THR A 3 -13.01 -21.00 -4.48
N GLY A 4 -14.30 -20.92 -4.12
CA GLY A 4 -14.80 -19.94 -3.16
C GLY A 4 -14.43 -20.24 -1.70
N ILE A 5 -14.47 -21.52 -1.31
CA ILE A 5 -14.12 -21.96 0.06
C ILE A 5 -12.60 -21.84 0.28
N ALA A 6 -11.85 -22.11 -0.78
CA ALA A 6 -10.41 -22.00 -0.88
C ALA A 6 -9.88 -20.58 -0.57
N LEU A 7 -10.49 -19.54 -1.18
CA LEU A 7 -10.16 -18.15 -0.87
C LEU A 7 -10.46 -17.78 0.59
N SER A 8 -11.50 -18.37 1.18
CA SER A 8 -11.94 -18.07 2.54
C SER A 8 -10.94 -18.58 3.60
N ILE A 9 -10.40 -19.80 3.42
CA ILE A 9 -9.46 -20.41 4.38
C ILE A 9 -8.07 -19.78 4.27
N ALA A 10 -7.57 -19.57 3.05
CA ALA A 10 -6.26 -18.95 2.84
C ALA A 10 -6.26 -17.48 3.28
N GLY A 11 -7.36 -16.75 3.04
CA GLY A 11 -7.58 -15.42 3.57
C GLY A 11 -7.53 -15.37 5.09
N PHE A 12 -8.21 -16.30 5.78
CA PHE A 12 -8.26 -16.33 7.25
C PHE A 12 -6.90 -16.58 7.92
N ILE A 13 -6.01 -17.33 7.28
CA ILE A 13 -4.69 -17.64 7.84
C ILE A 13 -3.71 -16.49 7.61
N ILE A 14 -3.81 -15.78 6.49
CA ILE A 14 -2.81 -14.78 6.06
C ILE A 14 -3.21 -13.35 6.44
N LEU A 15 -4.50 -13.02 6.47
CA LEU A 15 -5.00 -11.70 6.90
C LEU A 15 -4.45 -11.22 8.25
N PRO A 16 -4.35 -12.05 9.32
CA PRO A 16 -3.79 -11.58 10.59
C PRO A 16 -2.28 -11.33 10.53
N PHE A 17 -1.56 -11.97 9.61
CA PHE A 17 -0.11 -11.79 9.44
C PHE A 17 0.24 -10.68 8.45
N LEU A 18 -0.70 -10.28 7.59
CA LEU A 18 -0.54 -9.19 6.62
C LEU A 18 -0.01 -7.89 7.27
N PRO A 19 -0.56 -7.38 8.40
CA PRO A 19 -0.02 -6.17 9.02
C PRO A 19 1.41 -6.36 9.55
N TYR A 20 1.76 -7.56 10.03
CA TYR A 20 3.10 -7.86 10.53
C TYR A 20 4.13 -7.89 9.39
N ILE A 21 3.81 -8.55 8.28
CA ILE A 21 4.67 -8.64 7.10
C ILE A 21 4.89 -7.26 6.49
N PHE A 22 3.83 -6.46 6.33
CA PHE A 22 3.92 -5.11 5.80
C PHE A 22 4.72 -4.16 6.70
N SER A 23 4.58 -4.28 8.02
CA SER A 23 5.34 -3.44 8.97
C SER A 23 6.86 -3.62 8.87
N LYS A 24 7.32 -4.79 8.41
CA LYS A 24 8.73 -5.12 8.24
C LYS A 24 9.30 -4.61 6.91
N PHE A 25 8.44 -4.47 5.90
CA PHE A 25 8.84 -4.10 4.54
C PHE A 25 8.73 -2.60 4.26
N PHE A 26 7.91 -1.87 4.99
CA PHE A 26 7.83 -0.41 4.93
C PHE A 26 8.68 0.22 6.05
N PRO A 27 9.97 0.49 5.82
CA PRO A 27 10.81 1.13 6.81
C PRO A 27 10.24 2.50 7.14
N ARG A 28 9.90 2.72 8.42
CA ARG A 28 9.53 4.04 8.92
C ARG A 28 10.66 5.01 8.60
N ALA A 29 10.33 6.13 7.94
CA ALA A 29 11.29 7.18 7.65
C ALA A 29 12.07 7.59 8.91
N ASN A 30 13.40 7.67 8.79
CA ASN A 30 14.31 7.93 9.92
C ASN A 30 14.10 9.34 10.46
N LYS A 31 13.93 9.47 11.78
CA LYS A 31 13.71 10.74 12.48
C LYS A 31 14.77 11.79 12.12
N LYS A 32 16.01 11.39 11.90
CA LYS A 32 17.13 12.29 11.59
C LYS A 32 16.99 13.05 10.26
N VAL A 33 16.27 12.49 9.29
CA VAL A 33 16.01 13.16 8.00
C VAL A 33 14.91 14.20 8.15
N ARG A 34 13.93 13.96 9.04
CA ARG A 34 12.89 14.94 9.37
C ARG A 34 13.49 16.18 10.04
N ASP A 35 14.39 15.93 10.99
CA ASP A 35 15.00 16.99 11.79
C ASP A 35 15.98 17.88 10.95
N PHE A 36 16.38 17.45 9.74
CA PHE A 36 17.20 18.26 8.82
C PHE A 36 16.38 19.20 7.92
N PHE A 37 15.09 18.92 7.74
CA PHE A 37 14.20 19.68 6.85
C PHE A 37 13.33 20.71 7.60
N GLU A 38 13.46 20.83 8.94
CA GLU A 38 12.78 21.89 9.69
C GLU A 38 13.62 23.18 9.70
N PRO A 39 13.24 24.22 8.93
CA PRO A 39 13.79 25.55 9.15
C PRO A 39 13.39 26.04 10.54
N LYS A 40 14.33 26.62 11.30
CA LYS A 40 14.04 27.33 12.55
C LYS A 40 13.17 28.55 12.24
N GLU A 41 11.86 28.37 12.25
CA GLU A 41 10.92 29.48 12.05
C GLU A 41 10.68 30.22 13.36
N THR A 42 11.35 31.36 13.50
CA THR A 42 10.87 32.46 14.33
C THR A 42 10.10 33.42 13.43
N LEU A 43 8.77 33.26 13.27
CA LEU A 43 7.75 34.32 13.04
C LEU A 43 6.34 33.69 12.95
N VAL A 44 5.70 33.48 14.12
CA VAL A 44 4.44 32.76 14.32
C VAL A 44 3.25 33.74 14.44
N GLY A 45 2.10 33.37 13.86
CA GLY A 45 0.82 34.04 14.11
C GLY A 45 -0.42 33.21 13.79
N GLU A 46 -0.66 32.89 12.51
CA GLU A 46 -2.00 32.41 12.09
C GLU A 46 -2.01 31.30 11.03
N SER A 47 -0.99 31.22 10.16
CA SER A 47 -0.94 30.18 9.10
C SER A 47 -0.47 28.80 9.60
N SER A 48 0.20 28.73 10.76
CA SER A 48 0.82 27.51 11.27
C SER A 48 -0.18 26.43 11.73
N GLU A 49 -1.39 26.81 12.17
CA GLU A 49 -2.42 25.82 12.52
C GLU A 49 -2.99 25.13 11.27
N PHE A 50 -3.19 25.86 10.18
CA PHE A 50 -3.68 25.28 8.93
C PHE A 50 -2.62 24.38 8.28
N ASP A 51 -1.35 24.81 8.27
CA ASP A 51 -0.25 24.05 7.67
C ASP A 51 0.03 22.74 8.42
N THR A 52 -0.09 22.76 9.75
CA THR A 52 0.02 21.54 10.57
C THR A 52 -1.16 20.59 10.38
N MET A 53 -2.38 21.10 10.15
CA MET A 53 -3.53 20.24 9.81
C MET A 53 -3.39 19.59 8.41
N VAL A 54 -2.95 20.34 7.40
CA VAL A 54 -2.73 19.82 6.03
C VAL A 54 -1.59 18.81 5.98
N SER A 55 -0.50 19.06 6.73
CA SER A 55 0.64 18.15 6.86
C SER A 55 0.24 16.79 7.44
N ASN A 56 -0.55 16.77 8.52
CA ASN A 56 -1.01 15.52 9.13
C ASN A 56 -1.92 14.71 8.18
N SER A 57 -2.77 15.40 7.41
CA SER A 57 -3.63 14.76 6.41
C SER A 57 -2.83 14.13 5.27
N SER A 58 -1.88 14.86 4.67
CA SER A 58 -1.09 14.35 3.55
C SER A 58 -0.28 13.10 3.93
N SER A 59 0.40 13.10 5.08
CA SER A 59 1.15 11.92 5.54
C SER A 59 0.24 10.71 5.80
N THR A 60 -1.02 10.94 6.18
CA THR A 60 -2.01 9.89 6.39
C THR A 60 -2.51 9.34 5.06
N VAL A 61 -2.86 10.21 4.10
CA VAL A 61 -3.29 9.82 2.76
C VAL A 61 -2.21 8.99 2.05
N TYR A 62 -0.94 9.38 2.16
CA TYR A 62 0.17 8.60 1.58
C TYR A 62 0.32 7.22 2.21
N LYS A 63 0.23 7.11 3.53
CA LYS A 63 0.33 5.82 4.23
C LYS A 63 -0.85 4.91 3.89
N VAL A 64 -2.06 5.47 3.89
CA VAL A 64 -3.29 4.74 3.61
C VAL A 64 -3.33 4.31 2.15
N GLY A 65 -2.99 5.20 1.20
CA GLY A 65 -2.93 4.89 -0.23
C GLY A 65 -1.92 3.79 -0.54
N CYS A 66 -0.71 3.91 0.00
CA CYS A 66 0.34 2.90 -0.14
C CYS A 66 -0.11 1.53 0.40
N TRP A 67 -0.79 1.51 1.54
CA TRP A 67 -1.33 0.28 2.13
C TRP A 67 -2.41 -0.35 1.25
N ILE A 68 -3.41 0.42 0.83
CA ILE A 68 -4.53 -0.07 0.03
C ILE A 68 -4.04 -0.58 -1.32
N THR A 69 -3.22 0.19 -2.04
CA THR A 69 -2.69 -0.21 -3.35
C THR A 69 -1.79 -1.45 -3.23
N GLY A 70 -0.92 -1.50 -2.22
CA GLY A 70 -0.07 -2.67 -1.98
C GLY A 70 -0.89 -3.93 -1.73
N VAL A 71 -1.91 -3.86 -0.88
CA VAL A 71 -2.78 -5.01 -0.59
C VAL A 71 -3.60 -5.43 -1.81
N LEU A 72 -4.14 -4.49 -2.58
CA LEU A 72 -4.91 -4.81 -3.79
C LEU A 72 -4.06 -5.50 -4.85
N VAL A 73 -2.86 -4.98 -5.12
CA VAL A 73 -1.96 -5.56 -6.12
C VAL A 73 -1.43 -6.91 -5.65
N PHE A 74 -1.14 -7.05 -4.36
CA PHE A 74 -0.78 -8.34 -3.76
C PHE A 74 -1.88 -9.37 -3.97
N LEU A 75 -3.12 -9.06 -3.57
CA LEU A 75 -4.25 -9.97 -3.72
C LEU A 75 -4.53 -10.29 -5.19
N GLY A 76 -4.51 -9.30 -6.07
CA GLY A 76 -4.74 -9.49 -7.50
C GLY A 76 -3.71 -10.44 -8.13
N SER A 77 -2.42 -10.18 -7.91
CA SER A 77 -1.33 -11.01 -8.45
C SER A 77 -1.26 -12.39 -7.79
N TRP A 78 -1.56 -12.49 -6.50
CA TRP A 78 -1.57 -13.75 -5.77
C TRP A 78 -2.74 -14.66 -6.19
N ILE A 79 -3.95 -14.11 -6.31
CA ILE A 79 -5.12 -14.85 -6.82
C ILE A 79 -4.87 -15.30 -8.26
N TYR A 80 -4.27 -14.44 -9.09
CA TYR A 80 -3.86 -14.79 -10.45
C TYR A 80 -2.89 -15.98 -10.48
N ALA A 81 -1.91 -15.99 -9.56
CA ALA A 81 -0.96 -17.11 -9.43
C ALA A 81 -1.64 -18.42 -9.00
N ILE A 82 -2.63 -18.35 -8.09
CA ILE A 82 -3.43 -19.52 -7.69
C ILE A 82 -4.26 -20.05 -8.86
N ALA A 83 -4.87 -19.16 -9.63
CA ALA A 83 -5.69 -19.54 -10.79
C ALA A 83 -4.85 -20.17 -11.92
N THR A 84 -3.61 -19.69 -12.12
CA THR A 84 -2.75 -20.09 -13.24
C THR A 84 -1.94 -21.35 -12.93
N TYR A 85 -1.32 -21.41 -11.74
CA TYR A 85 -0.36 -22.47 -11.38
C TYR A 85 -0.95 -23.54 -10.44
N GLY A 86 -2.24 -23.44 -10.12
CA GLY A 86 -2.96 -24.38 -9.26
C GLY A 86 -2.76 -24.11 -7.76
N TRP A 87 -3.54 -24.83 -6.94
CA TRP A 87 -3.70 -24.57 -5.51
C TRP A 87 -2.39 -24.66 -4.71
N PHE A 88 -1.64 -25.76 -4.87
CA PHE A 88 -0.45 -26.03 -4.04
C PHE A 88 0.72 -25.10 -4.39
N LEU A 89 1.02 -24.92 -5.68
CA LEU A 89 2.10 -24.02 -6.12
C LEU A 89 1.73 -22.54 -5.95
N GLY A 90 0.48 -22.19 -6.25
CA GLY A 90 0.01 -20.81 -6.15
C GLY A 90 -0.03 -20.29 -4.72
N ILE A 91 -0.41 -21.13 -3.74
CA ILE A 91 -0.41 -20.73 -2.32
C ILE A 91 1.01 -20.72 -1.76
N ALA A 92 1.78 -21.80 -1.98
CA ALA A 92 3.09 -21.95 -1.33
C ALA A 92 4.19 -21.05 -1.94
N PHE A 93 4.16 -20.81 -3.26
CA PHE A 93 5.16 -20.03 -3.97
C PHE A 93 4.64 -18.71 -4.53
N GLY A 94 3.34 -18.56 -4.79
CA GLY A 94 2.79 -17.36 -5.42
C GLY A 94 2.85 -16.11 -4.53
N TRP A 95 2.92 -16.24 -3.21
CA TRP A 95 2.99 -15.10 -2.29
C TRP A 95 4.31 -14.32 -2.42
N PHE A 96 5.42 -14.99 -2.73
CA PHE A 96 6.74 -14.37 -2.84
C PHE A 96 6.85 -13.39 -4.04
N PRO A 97 6.56 -13.79 -5.29
CA PRO A 97 6.54 -12.87 -6.41
C PRO A 97 5.41 -11.83 -6.29
N ALA A 98 4.25 -12.19 -5.72
CA ALA A 98 3.17 -11.23 -5.47
C ALA A 98 3.58 -10.11 -4.51
N MET A 99 4.36 -10.42 -3.46
CA MET A 99 4.91 -9.40 -2.56
C MET A 99 5.88 -8.44 -3.27
N ILE A 100 6.72 -8.95 -4.16
CA ILE A 100 7.65 -8.11 -4.93
C ILE A 100 6.88 -7.12 -5.81
N ILE A 101 5.87 -7.62 -6.55
CA ILE A 101 5.04 -6.78 -7.42
C ILE A 101 4.26 -5.75 -6.60
N ALA A 102 3.66 -6.18 -5.48
CA ALA A 102 2.95 -5.29 -4.57
C ALA A 102 3.84 -4.18 -4.02
N PHE A 103 5.09 -4.48 -3.67
CA PHE A 103 6.03 -3.47 -3.17
C PHE A 103 6.39 -2.43 -4.23
N ILE A 104 6.66 -2.87 -5.46
CA ILE A 104 6.97 -1.98 -6.59
C ILE A 104 5.76 -1.09 -6.90
N SER A 105 4.56 -1.66 -6.98
CA SER A 105 3.34 -0.89 -7.22
C SER A 105 2.97 0.06 -6.08
N ALA A 106 3.23 -0.32 -4.82
CA ALA A 106 2.99 0.54 -3.67
C ALA A 106 3.93 1.77 -3.66
N PHE A 107 5.13 1.66 -4.23
CA PHE A 107 6.03 2.81 -4.39
C PHE A 107 5.56 3.77 -5.49
N ILE A 108 4.90 3.25 -6.53
CA ILE A 108 4.41 4.00 -7.71
C ILE A 108 2.92 4.38 -7.56
N TRP A 109 2.31 4.15 -6.39
CA TRP A 109 0.88 4.38 -6.15
C TRP A 109 0.35 5.77 -6.54
N PRO A 110 1.07 6.91 -6.37
CA PRO A 110 0.53 8.23 -6.72
C PRO A 110 0.32 8.35 -8.24
N ILE A 111 1.25 7.80 -9.02
CA ILE A 111 1.16 7.74 -10.48
C ILE A 111 -0.01 6.84 -10.91
N LEU A 112 -0.19 5.69 -10.25
CA LEU A 112 -1.29 4.77 -10.55
C LEU A 112 -2.65 5.39 -10.25
N ALA A 113 -2.76 6.10 -9.13
CA ALA A 113 -3.98 6.80 -8.74
C ALA A 113 -4.33 7.92 -9.73
N LEU A 114 -3.35 8.74 -10.11
CA LEU A 114 -3.53 9.80 -11.12
C LEU A 114 -3.90 9.23 -12.49
N GLY A 115 -3.25 8.15 -12.92
CA GLY A 115 -3.57 7.46 -14.16
C GLY A 115 -5.00 6.91 -14.19
N LEU A 116 -5.46 6.33 -13.07
CA LEU A 116 -6.83 5.82 -12.95
C LEU A 116 -7.86 6.96 -13.04
N ILE A 117 -7.61 8.06 -12.34
CA ILE A 117 -8.48 9.25 -12.40
C ILE A 117 -8.53 9.83 -13.82
N GLY A 118 -7.37 9.95 -14.49
CA GLY A 118 -7.31 10.43 -15.87
C GLY A 118 -8.06 9.52 -16.84
N LEU A 119 -7.96 8.21 -16.68
CA LEU A 119 -8.70 7.25 -17.50
C LEU A 119 -10.22 7.35 -17.29
N ILE A 120 -10.67 7.50 -16.04
CA ILE A 120 -12.09 7.71 -15.73
C ILE A 120 -12.58 9.03 -16.34
N ALA A 121 -11.82 10.11 -16.20
CA ALA A 121 -12.18 11.42 -16.74
C ALA A 121 -12.27 11.44 -18.27
N LEU A 122 -11.48 10.63 -18.98
CA LEU A 122 -11.57 10.47 -20.43
C LEU A 122 -12.70 9.53 -20.88
N ALA A 123 -13.14 8.63 -20.00
CA ALA A 123 -14.19 7.65 -20.30
C ALA A 123 -15.62 8.19 -20.06
N VAL A 124 -15.75 9.31 -19.34
CA VAL A 124 -16.99 10.06 -19.09
C VAL A 124 -17.20 11.09 -20.19
#